data_AF-A0AAU9ULU7-F1
#
_entry.id   AF-A0AAU9ULU7-F1
#
_cell.length_a   1.000
_cell.length_b   1.000
_cell.length_c   1.000
_cell.angle_alpha   90.00
_cell.angle_beta   90.00
_cell.angle_gamma   90.00
#
_symmetry.space_group_name_H-M   'P 1'
#
loop_
_entity.id
_entity.type
_entity.pdbx_description
1 polymer ?
#
loop_
_entity_poly.entity_id
_entity_poly.type
_entity_poly.pdbx_seq_one_letter_code
_entity_poly.pdbx_strand_id
1 'polypeptide(L)'
;MPKYRMRCTRATQRQEKQKEGPKRKIKSMKSQEIQKAIYDFLLKDEHSRVDARSTCLCAIHTNNDYIIKSLYHSKIIPYVSISALLKSLCCNNTLKVICLERSCSTCKDKRILCNNFADNDTIFYERWITKNVTVIVKGEGKQCKKTVKEKVQTTKKTLVQRLYSNLPTLMKHVAYMMHQFKAVENIKSQLTPVEGLHHIDFSENYHCKYGQEIQSAHFGGSKTQLSLHTSVYYFTQLDPPNNYVEHTSFCTVSENVRHDPVLICVHLQALVNRIKELSPNLNKLHILSDGPSIQYRNKSMFYLIASYLGKEFGVDSITWHYTERGHGKGAPDGVGGCVKRICDNHVARGNDVASLDELILCLTNCCKGIEVYRINETLVPEIEHILRNSATQSFKGTLGVHQLSWSVDEPTIIHARRLSCLICAPSEICRHYEMGRIQVKQMRDLILPSTSRVINTSHPSLHSISSKCSERSASSLDISRPNSSISPTTSNAPTEPNSPGFSDIFTPDNSTKIFKQNVRPRKKRLFSNESEASYDSPKKKPPKNFIWDDSDSDKKF
;
A
#
# COMPACT_ATOMS: atom_id res chain seq x y z
N MET A 1 11.15 1.64 -64.26
CA MET A 1 11.78 1.74 -65.60
C MET A 1 10.96 2.72 -66.41
N PRO A 2 11.50 3.60 -67.29
CA PRO A 2 12.90 3.82 -67.75
C PRO A 2 13.73 4.66 -66.74
N LYS A 3 14.75 5.49 -67.07
CA LYS A 3 16.10 5.25 -67.67
C LYS A 3 17.10 6.37 -67.25
N TYR A 4 18.38 6.03 -67.03
CA TYR A 4 19.62 6.86 -67.17
C TYR A 4 19.82 8.06 -66.19
N ARG A 5 20.98 8.73 -65.98
CA ARG A 5 22.46 8.50 -66.06
C ARG A 5 23.19 9.75 -66.64
N MET A 6 24.36 10.11 -66.07
CA MET A 6 25.36 11.14 -66.51
C MET A 6 25.07 12.62 -66.13
N ARG A 7 26.03 13.58 -66.19
CA ARG A 7 27.46 13.70 -65.75
C ARG A 7 27.98 15.14 -66.05
N CYS A 8 29.22 15.47 -65.62
CA CYS A 8 30.02 16.69 -65.97
C CYS A 8 29.53 18.02 -65.34
N THR A 9 30.32 19.10 -65.18
CA THR A 9 31.76 19.43 -65.46
C THR A 9 32.42 20.05 -64.19
N ARG A 10 33.73 19.94 -63.88
CA ARG A 10 34.89 20.78 -64.33
C ARG A 10 34.60 22.31 -64.37
N ALA A 11 35.44 23.23 -63.91
CA ALA A 11 36.78 23.20 -63.25
C ALA A 11 36.82 24.31 -62.14
N THR A 12 37.89 24.68 -61.41
CA THR A 12 39.31 24.93 -61.75
C THR A 12 40.24 24.72 -60.54
N GLN A 13 41.55 24.64 -60.78
CA GLN A 13 42.58 24.57 -59.73
C GLN A 13 43.07 25.98 -59.33
N ARG A 14 43.39 26.17 -58.05
CA ARG A 14 44.52 27.00 -57.60
C ARG A 14 45.12 26.38 -56.33
N GLN A 15 46.45 26.32 -56.27
CA GLN A 15 47.18 25.88 -55.08
C GLN A 15 47.64 27.09 -54.28
N GLU A 16 47.35 27.12 -52.99
CA GLU A 16 48.18 27.80 -52.00
C GLU A 16 48.39 26.85 -50.81
N LYS A 17 49.60 26.87 -50.24
CA LYS A 17 50.07 25.92 -49.23
C LYS A 17 50.53 26.71 -47.99
N GLN A 18 50.40 26.08 -46.81
CA GLN A 18 50.70 26.66 -45.49
C GLN A 18 49.66 27.73 -45.05
N LYS A 19 49.23 27.82 -43.79
CA LYS A 19 49.86 27.36 -42.53
C LYS A 19 48.89 26.53 -41.69
N GLU A 20 49.34 25.38 -41.20
CA GLU A 20 48.64 24.69 -40.11
C GLU A 20 48.98 25.34 -38.75
N GLY A 21 47.98 25.43 -37.88
CA GLY A 21 48.07 26.04 -36.56
C GLY A 21 46.91 25.57 -35.66
N PRO A 22 47.00 25.76 -34.34
CA PRO A 22 46.30 24.91 -33.34
C PRO A 22 44.76 24.97 -33.30
N LYS A 23 44.11 25.78 -34.15
CA LYS A 23 42.66 26.00 -34.16
C LYS A 23 41.83 24.74 -34.47
N ARG A 24 42.35 23.76 -35.22
CA ARG A 24 41.61 22.51 -35.52
C ARG A 24 41.51 21.56 -34.31
N LYS A 25 42.63 21.25 -33.62
CA LYS A 25 42.62 20.38 -32.42
C LYS A 25 41.77 20.97 -31.28
N ILE A 26 41.85 22.28 -31.04
CA ILE A 26 41.04 22.93 -30.00
C ILE A 26 39.54 22.89 -30.34
N LYS A 27 39.16 23.02 -31.62
CA LYS A 27 37.76 22.82 -32.05
C LYS A 27 37.30 21.36 -31.92
N SER A 28 38.11 20.37 -32.27
CA SER A 28 37.71 18.96 -32.14
C SER A 28 37.59 18.54 -30.67
N MET A 29 38.54 18.92 -29.81
CA MET A 29 38.45 18.67 -28.36
C MET A 29 37.21 19.31 -27.76
N LYS A 30 36.96 20.61 -28.00
CA LYS A 30 35.73 21.26 -27.51
C LYS A 30 34.46 20.64 -28.09
N SER A 31 34.47 20.16 -29.34
CA SER A 31 33.32 19.45 -29.92
C SER A 31 33.08 18.10 -29.24
N GLN A 32 34.14 17.38 -28.86
CA GLN A 32 34.04 16.11 -28.14
C GLN A 32 33.67 16.30 -26.67
N GLU A 33 34.18 17.35 -26.01
CA GLU A 33 33.76 17.76 -24.66
C GLU A 33 32.29 18.20 -24.64
N ILE A 34 31.82 18.95 -25.65
CA ILE A 34 30.41 19.34 -25.79
C ILE A 34 29.54 18.13 -26.13
N GLN A 35 29.95 17.24 -27.05
CA GLN A 35 29.20 16.01 -27.33
C GLN A 35 29.13 15.11 -26.08
N LYS A 36 30.22 14.99 -25.31
CA LYS A 36 30.20 14.25 -24.04
C LYS A 36 29.33 14.94 -23.01
N ALA A 37 29.39 16.27 -22.85
CA ALA A 37 28.53 17.00 -21.92
C ALA A 37 27.05 16.89 -22.30
N ILE A 38 26.72 16.86 -23.59
CA ILE A 38 25.36 16.59 -24.10
C ILE A 38 24.97 15.13 -23.82
N TYR A 39 25.86 14.16 -24.00
CA TYR A 39 25.58 12.75 -23.72
C TYR A 39 25.41 12.47 -22.22
N ASP A 40 26.28 13.05 -21.37
CA ASP A 40 26.19 13.02 -19.90
C ASP A 40 24.96 13.80 -19.39
N PHE A 41 24.47 14.80 -20.13
CA PHE A 41 23.20 15.50 -19.86
C PHE A 41 21.99 14.66 -20.25
N LEU A 42 22.00 14.05 -21.45
CA LEU A 42 20.91 13.17 -21.91
C LEU A 42 20.80 11.89 -21.08
N LEU A 43 21.91 11.30 -20.63
CA LEU A 43 21.90 10.19 -19.66
C LEU A 43 21.36 10.62 -18.29
N LYS A 44 21.68 11.85 -17.84
CA LYS A 44 21.02 12.43 -16.66
C LYS A 44 19.53 12.65 -16.88
N ASP A 45 19.08 12.87 -18.11
CA ASP A 45 17.68 13.12 -18.45
C ASP A 45 16.86 11.82 -18.63
N GLU A 46 17.48 10.73 -19.12
CA GLU A 46 16.93 9.38 -18.99
C GLU A 46 16.78 8.95 -17.53
N HIS A 47 17.60 9.50 -16.63
CA HIS A 47 17.46 9.37 -15.18
C HIS A 47 16.68 10.51 -14.49
N SER A 48 16.24 11.56 -15.21
CA SER A 48 15.46 12.67 -14.66
C SER A 48 13.95 12.40 -14.73
N ARG A 49 13.53 11.49 -15.61
CA ARG A 49 12.12 11.17 -15.85
C ARG A 49 11.39 10.82 -14.55
N VAL A 50 10.19 11.36 -14.43
CA VAL A 50 9.37 11.29 -13.19
C VAL A 50 8.90 9.86 -12.88
N ASP A 51 8.90 8.96 -13.86
CA ASP A 51 8.59 7.53 -13.78
C ASP A 51 9.79 6.65 -13.40
N ALA A 52 11.02 7.04 -13.71
CA ALA A 52 12.26 6.31 -13.36
C ALA A 52 12.60 6.31 -11.85
N ARG A 53 11.80 7.01 -11.02
CA ARG A 53 12.02 7.15 -9.57
C ARG A 53 11.54 5.92 -8.80
N SER A 54 12.37 5.39 -7.90
CA SER A 54 12.00 4.25 -7.07
C SER A 54 10.91 4.59 -6.04
N THR A 55 9.68 4.10 -6.23
CA THR A 55 8.51 4.37 -5.39
C THR A 55 8.13 3.20 -4.46
N CYS A 56 7.53 3.53 -3.31
CA CYS A 56 7.07 2.58 -2.28
C CYS A 56 8.20 1.70 -1.71
N LEU A 57 9.38 2.28 -1.48
CA LEU A 57 10.52 1.60 -0.87
C LEU A 57 10.22 1.16 0.57
N CYS A 58 10.56 -0.09 0.92
CA CYS A 58 10.46 -0.56 2.29
C CYS A 58 11.37 0.25 3.23
N ALA A 59 10.79 0.84 4.29
CA ALA A 59 11.53 1.69 5.24
C ALA A 59 12.62 0.93 6.02
N ILE A 60 12.40 -0.35 6.35
CA ILE A 60 13.38 -1.19 7.06
C ILE A 60 14.64 -1.38 6.20
N HIS A 61 14.48 -1.64 4.92
CA HIS A 61 15.58 -1.70 3.97
C HIS A 61 16.22 -0.31 3.80
N THR A 62 15.44 0.69 3.40
CA THR A 62 15.95 2.01 3.01
C THR A 62 16.75 2.69 4.13
N ASN A 63 16.27 2.63 5.38
CA ASN A 63 16.97 3.26 6.50
C ASN A 63 18.27 2.53 6.87
N ASN A 64 18.31 1.21 6.80
CA ASN A 64 19.55 0.46 7.05
C ASN A 64 20.54 0.59 5.89
N ASP A 65 20.08 0.73 4.65
CA ASP A 65 20.92 0.99 3.49
C ASP A 65 21.59 2.38 3.57
N TYR A 66 20.88 3.42 4.01
CA TYR A 66 21.51 4.73 4.30
C TYR A 66 22.56 4.66 5.42
N ILE A 67 22.30 3.90 6.49
CA ILE A 67 23.28 3.67 7.58
C ILE A 67 24.52 2.96 7.03
N ILE A 68 24.34 1.87 6.29
CA ILE A 68 25.43 1.06 5.71
C ILE A 68 26.26 1.89 4.73
N LYS A 69 25.63 2.65 3.82
CA LYS A 69 26.33 3.53 2.87
C LYS A 69 27.14 4.61 3.57
N SER A 70 26.61 5.22 4.63
CA SER A 70 27.33 6.23 5.41
C SER A 70 28.57 5.63 6.12
N LEU A 71 28.42 4.47 6.75
CA LEU A 71 29.53 3.74 7.39
C LEU A 71 30.57 3.25 6.37
N TYR A 72 30.13 2.80 5.19
CA TYR A 72 31.00 2.36 4.09
C TYR A 72 31.82 3.52 3.49
N HIS A 73 31.19 4.64 3.14
CA HIS A 73 31.91 5.83 2.67
C HIS A 73 32.90 6.38 3.71
N SER A 74 32.58 6.20 5.00
CA SER A 74 33.46 6.55 6.11
C SER A 74 34.56 5.50 6.39
N LYS A 75 34.65 4.44 5.56
CA LYS A 75 35.58 3.30 5.67
C LYS A 75 35.49 2.51 6.98
N ILE A 76 34.36 2.61 7.70
CA ILE A 76 34.14 1.93 8.98
C ILE A 76 33.80 0.45 8.75
N ILE A 77 33.03 0.14 7.70
CA ILE A 77 32.66 -1.24 7.32
C ILE A 77 32.98 -1.49 5.84
N PRO A 78 33.32 -2.72 5.43
CA PRO A 78 33.64 -3.04 4.02
C PRO A 78 32.41 -3.24 3.12
N TYR A 79 31.18 -3.13 3.64
CA TYR A 79 29.97 -3.56 2.95
C TYR A 79 29.26 -2.40 2.20
N VAL A 80 29.23 -2.47 0.87
CA VAL A 80 28.56 -1.48 0.00
C VAL A 80 27.03 -1.45 0.11
N SER A 81 26.40 -2.50 0.66
CA SER A 81 24.94 -2.67 0.66
C SER A 81 24.46 -3.66 1.72
N ILE A 82 23.16 -3.68 1.99
CA ILE A 82 22.48 -4.70 2.82
C ILE A 82 22.83 -6.11 2.32
N SER A 83 22.77 -6.37 1.01
CA SER A 83 23.04 -7.71 0.48
C SER A 83 24.47 -8.17 0.78
N ALA A 84 25.46 -7.28 0.64
CA ALA A 84 26.86 -7.58 0.98
C ALA A 84 27.05 -7.85 2.48
N LEU A 85 26.47 -7.01 3.34
CA LEU A 85 26.52 -7.19 4.80
C LEU A 85 25.89 -8.53 5.21
N LEU A 86 24.64 -8.78 4.81
CA LEU A 86 23.90 -9.97 5.25
C LEU A 86 24.50 -11.26 4.70
N LYS A 87 25.06 -11.25 3.48
CA LYS A 87 25.81 -12.39 2.94
C LYS A 87 26.99 -12.76 3.83
N SER A 88 27.82 -11.79 4.22
CA SER A 88 29.00 -12.06 5.08
C SER A 88 28.64 -12.65 6.45
N LEU A 89 27.47 -12.27 6.99
CA LEU A 89 26.91 -12.76 8.25
C LEU A 89 26.25 -14.15 8.15
N CYS A 90 26.07 -14.68 6.93
CA CYS A 90 25.53 -16.01 6.66
C CYS A 90 26.66 -17.03 6.38
N CYS A 91 26.29 -18.30 6.17
CA CYS A 91 27.22 -19.32 5.68
C CYS A 91 27.48 -19.15 4.17
N ASN A 92 28.69 -19.47 3.72
CA ASN A 92 29.12 -19.51 2.31
C ASN A 92 28.75 -18.23 1.52
N ASN A 93 28.80 -17.06 2.18
CA ASN A 93 28.40 -15.75 1.63
C ASN A 93 27.03 -15.76 0.90
N THR A 94 26.10 -16.62 1.33
CA THR A 94 24.84 -16.90 0.67
C THR A 94 23.68 -16.67 1.64
N LEU A 95 22.66 -15.95 1.21
CA LEU A 95 21.46 -15.69 2.02
C LEU A 95 20.64 -16.99 2.17
N LYS A 96 20.46 -17.46 3.40
CA LYS A 96 19.64 -18.63 3.73
C LYS A 96 18.75 -18.28 4.93
N VAL A 97 17.47 -18.67 4.91
CA VAL A 97 16.49 -18.34 5.97
C VAL A 97 17.02 -18.68 7.36
N ILE A 98 17.51 -19.91 7.57
CA ILE A 98 18.09 -20.36 8.85
C ILE A 98 19.32 -19.56 9.33
N CYS A 99 20.09 -18.96 8.40
CA CYS A 99 21.21 -18.08 8.74
C CYS A 99 20.73 -16.66 9.10
N LEU A 100 19.68 -16.19 8.43
CA LEU A 100 19.06 -14.89 8.66
C LEU A 100 18.23 -14.86 9.97
N GLU A 101 17.52 -15.95 10.29
CA GLU A 101 16.85 -16.15 11.58
C GLU A 101 17.83 -16.39 12.76
N ARG A 102 19.14 -16.44 12.48
CA ARG A 102 20.24 -16.71 13.44
C ARG A 102 20.15 -18.07 14.15
N SER A 103 19.35 -19.01 13.64
CA SER A 103 19.24 -20.39 14.17
C SER A 103 20.38 -21.31 13.68
N CYS A 104 21.11 -20.93 12.63
CA CYS A 104 22.22 -21.70 12.09
C CYS A 104 23.44 -21.73 13.05
N SER A 105 23.75 -22.92 13.59
CA SER A 105 24.84 -23.16 14.54
C SER A 105 26.20 -22.59 14.11
N THR A 106 26.53 -22.62 12.82
CA THR A 106 27.81 -22.16 12.27
C THR A 106 27.95 -20.63 12.15
N CYS A 107 26.85 -19.88 12.05
CA CYS A 107 26.92 -18.43 11.81
C CYS A 107 26.08 -17.55 12.76
N LYS A 108 25.34 -18.14 13.70
CA LYS A 108 24.52 -17.45 14.72
C LYS A 108 25.26 -16.37 15.52
N ASP A 109 26.58 -16.48 15.64
CA ASP A 109 27.43 -15.57 16.43
C ASP A 109 28.30 -14.62 15.59
N LYS A 110 28.30 -14.74 14.25
CA LYS A 110 29.05 -13.82 13.35
C LYS A 110 28.67 -12.35 13.61
N ARG A 111 29.66 -11.47 13.80
CA ARG A 111 29.48 -10.02 14.00
C ARG A 111 29.81 -9.24 12.71
N ILE A 112 29.49 -7.94 12.70
CA ILE A 112 29.83 -7.03 11.60
C ILE A 112 31.32 -6.73 11.69
N LEU A 113 32.08 -6.93 10.61
CA LEU A 113 33.49 -6.53 10.56
C LEU A 113 33.56 -4.99 10.47
N CYS A 114 34.19 -4.38 11.47
CA CYS A 114 34.46 -2.94 11.53
C CYS A 114 35.98 -2.71 11.53
N ASN A 115 36.42 -1.68 10.81
CA ASN A 115 37.77 -1.13 10.90
C ASN A 115 37.88 -0.20 12.13
N ASN A 116 39.10 0.16 12.52
CA ASN A 116 39.32 1.14 13.59
C ASN A 116 38.84 2.55 13.17
N PHE A 117 38.16 3.25 14.08
CA PHE A 117 37.74 4.65 13.91
C PHE A 117 37.75 5.36 15.28
N ALA A 118 37.84 6.69 15.27
CA ALA A 118 37.64 7.47 16.49
C ALA A 118 36.14 7.57 16.81
N ASP A 119 35.75 7.10 18.00
CA ASP A 119 34.36 6.94 18.44
C ASP A 119 33.51 8.20 18.31
N ASN A 120 34.11 9.35 18.66
CA ASN A 120 33.44 10.64 18.79
C ASN A 120 33.38 11.46 17.49
N ASP A 121 34.05 11.02 16.43
CA ASP A 121 33.98 11.69 15.13
C ASP A 121 32.51 11.79 14.66
N THR A 122 32.11 12.97 14.18
CA THR A 122 30.74 13.12 13.66
C THR A 122 30.59 12.52 12.26
N ILE A 123 29.40 12.01 11.98
CA ILE A 123 29.02 11.34 10.74
C ILE A 123 27.59 11.74 10.37
N PHE A 124 27.30 11.85 9.08
CA PHE A 124 25.96 12.16 8.57
C PHE A 124 25.36 10.94 7.86
N TYR A 125 24.08 10.68 8.12
CA TYR A 125 23.29 9.70 7.37
C TYR A 125 21.88 10.26 7.11
N GLU A 126 21.13 9.60 6.24
CA GLU A 126 19.74 9.95 5.95
C GLU A 126 18.79 8.90 6.54
N ARG A 127 17.55 9.28 6.88
CA ARG A 127 16.49 8.33 7.23
C ARG A 127 15.10 8.82 6.85
N TRP A 128 14.21 7.90 6.54
CA TRP A 128 12.77 8.11 6.55
C TRP A 128 12.24 7.93 7.97
N ILE A 129 11.48 8.91 8.46
CA ILE A 129 10.87 8.90 9.79
C ILE A 129 9.45 9.49 9.72
N THR A 130 8.51 8.90 10.47
CA THR A 130 7.18 9.47 10.68
C THR A 130 7.18 10.30 11.96
N LYS A 131 6.83 11.58 11.86
CA LYS A 131 6.71 12.50 12.99
C LYS A 131 5.26 12.94 13.16
N ASN A 132 4.86 13.22 14.41
CA ASN A 132 3.62 13.96 14.67
C ASN A 132 3.88 15.44 14.34
N VAL A 133 2.96 16.07 13.62
CA VAL A 133 3.04 17.47 13.19
C VAL A 133 1.67 18.11 13.37
N THR A 134 1.60 19.20 14.14
CA THR A 134 0.38 20.01 14.21
C THR A 134 0.15 20.72 12.87
N VAL A 135 -0.96 20.43 12.21
CA VAL A 135 -1.41 21.13 10.99
C VAL A 135 -2.63 21.96 11.33
N ILE A 136 -2.62 23.24 10.99
CA ILE A 136 -3.78 24.12 11.16
C ILE A 136 -4.76 23.84 10.01
N VAL A 137 -5.91 23.25 10.34
CA VAL A 137 -6.97 22.91 9.39
C VAL A 137 -8.22 23.70 9.77
N LYS A 138 -8.66 24.64 8.92
CA LYS A 138 -9.78 25.56 9.19
C LYS A 138 -9.66 26.35 10.51
N GLY A 139 -8.43 26.65 10.94
CA GLY A 139 -8.12 27.34 12.19
C GLY A 139 -7.83 26.43 13.39
N GLU A 140 -8.23 25.16 13.34
CA GLU A 140 -7.98 24.18 14.41
C GLU A 140 -6.63 23.47 14.22
N GLY A 141 -5.83 23.33 15.28
CA GLY A 141 -4.58 22.57 15.25
C GLY A 141 -4.82 21.06 15.38
N LYS A 142 -4.75 20.32 14.26
CA LYS A 142 -4.92 18.86 14.24
C LYS A 142 -3.56 18.15 14.22
N GLN A 143 -3.40 17.10 15.03
CA GLN A 143 -2.19 16.28 15.05
C GLN A 143 -2.20 15.31 13.86
N CYS A 144 -1.27 15.48 12.93
CA CYS A 144 -1.14 14.65 11.74
C CYS A 144 0.20 13.91 11.75
N LYS A 145 0.19 12.61 11.43
CA LYS A 145 1.42 11.82 11.23
C LYS A 145 1.97 12.11 9.83
N LYS A 146 3.16 12.73 9.73
CA LYS A 146 3.84 13.03 8.47
C LYS A 146 5.14 12.24 8.35
N THR A 147 5.27 11.44 7.30
CA THR A 147 6.53 10.77 6.94
C THR A 147 7.42 11.71 6.14
N VAL A 148 8.66 11.87 6.59
CA VAL A 148 9.66 12.76 5.98
C VAL A 148 11.00 12.04 5.84
N LYS A 149 11.79 12.43 4.83
CA LYS A 149 13.21 12.10 4.77
C LYS A 149 13.99 13.21 5.46
N GLU A 150 14.87 12.87 6.39
CA GLU A 150 15.75 13.80 7.08
C GLU A 150 17.23 13.38 7.00
N LYS A 151 18.13 14.36 7.11
CA LYS A 151 19.57 14.17 7.27
C LYS A 151 19.92 14.36 8.75
N VAL A 152 20.58 13.39 9.35
CA VAL A 152 20.91 13.33 10.77
C VAL A 152 22.43 13.34 10.95
N GLN A 153 22.92 14.18 11.87
CA GLN A 153 24.29 14.12 12.36
C GLN A 153 24.33 13.29 13.65
N THR A 154 25.33 12.45 13.80
CA THR A 154 25.57 11.64 15.01
C THR A 154 27.06 11.30 15.11
N THR A 155 27.50 10.49 16.08
CA THR A 155 28.89 10.00 16.15
C THR A 155 29.06 8.67 15.43
N LYS A 156 30.28 8.34 14.98
CA LYS A 156 30.58 7.05 14.35
C LYS A 156 30.16 5.88 15.25
N LYS A 157 30.47 5.95 16.55
CA LYS A 157 30.06 4.96 17.56
C LYS A 157 28.55 4.72 17.57
N THR A 158 27.76 5.79 17.70
CA THR A 158 26.30 5.71 17.77
C THR A 158 25.68 5.18 16.47
N LEU A 159 26.26 5.51 15.31
CA LEU A 159 25.78 4.97 14.02
C LEU A 159 26.08 3.47 13.87
N VAL A 160 27.24 3.00 14.33
CA VAL A 160 27.57 1.55 14.38
C VAL A 160 26.66 0.81 15.36
N GLN A 161 26.46 1.34 16.57
CA GLN A 161 25.52 0.78 17.55
C GLN A 161 24.09 0.67 16.99
N ARG A 162 23.64 1.70 16.26
CA ARG A 162 22.34 1.74 15.58
C ARG A 162 22.21 0.71 14.45
N LEU A 163 23.28 0.40 13.73
CA LEU A 163 23.28 -0.72 12.78
C LEU A 163 23.14 -2.07 13.52
N TYR A 164 23.86 -2.25 14.64
CA TYR A 164 23.78 -3.45 15.47
C TYR A 164 22.40 -3.66 16.10
N SER A 165 21.74 -2.61 16.60
CA SER A 165 20.37 -2.70 17.16
C SER A 165 19.32 -3.04 16.10
N ASN A 166 19.50 -2.53 14.87
CA ASN A 166 18.60 -2.80 13.77
C ASN A 166 18.80 -4.20 13.13
N LEU A 167 20.01 -4.77 13.28
CA LEU A 167 20.41 -5.98 12.55
C LEU A 167 19.48 -7.19 12.76
N PRO A 168 19.02 -7.55 13.98
CA PRO A 168 18.11 -8.68 14.16
C PRO A 168 16.77 -8.49 13.41
N THR A 169 16.21 -7.29 13.48
CA THR A 169 14.98 -6.90 12.79
C THR A 169 15.17 -6.95 11.27
N LEU A 170 16.27 -6.40 10.75
CA LEU A 170 16.60 -6.43 9.33
C LEU A 170 16.79 -7.86 8.81
N MET A 171 17.56 -8.69 9.52
CA MET A 171 17.83 -10.07 9.11
C MET A 171 16.56 -10.91 9.11
N LYS A 172 15.74 -10.83 10.16
CA LYS A 172 14.44 -11.52 10.21
C LYS A 172 13.48 -11.06 9.11
N HIS A 173 13.40 -9.75 8.87
CA HIS A 173 12.58 -9.16 7.81
C HIS A 173 13.01 -9.65 6.41
N VAL A 174 14.31 -9.75 6.14
CA VAL A 174 14.81 -10.34 4.88
C VAL A 174 14.52 -11.84 4.80
N ALA A 175 14.65 -12.59 5.90
CA ALA A 175 14.31 -14.02 5.95
C ALA A 175 12.83 -14.25 5.59
N TYR A 176 11.94 -13.46 6.18
CA TYR A 176 10.49 -13.55 6.00
C TYR A 176 10.08 -13.15 4.60
N MET A 177 10.64 -12.06 4.06
CA MET A 177 10.41 -11.63 2.67
C MET A 177 10.86 -12.70 1.67
N MET A 178 12.05 -13.27 1.82
CA MET A 178 12.54 -14.36 0.96
C MET A 178 11.65 -15.61 1.06
N HIS A 179 11.21 -15.98 2.27
CA HIS A 179 10.34 -17.14 2.48
C HIS A 179 8.95 -16.96 1.85
N GLN A 180 8.29 -15.82 2.09
CA GLN A 180 6.96 -15.56 1.53
C GLN A 180 6.99 -15.46 0.02
N PHE A 181 8.00 -14.78 -0.55
CA PHE A 181 8.20 -14.75 -2.00
C PHE A 181 8.38 -16.16 -2.57
N LYS A 182 9.23 -16.99 -1.96
CA LYS A 182 9.47 -18.35 -2.45
C LYS A 182 8.27 -19.29 -2.28
N ALA A 183 7.46 -19.10 -1.22
CA ALA A 183 6.21 -19.83 -1.07
C ALA A 183 5.22 -19.49 -2.20
N VAL A 184 5.07 -18.20 -2.56
CA VAL A 184 4.19 -17.76 -3.65
C VAL A 184 4.68 -18.25 -5.03
N GLU A 185 5.98 -18.24 -5.29
CA GLU A 185 6.55 -18.87 -6.51
C GLU A 185 6.21 -20.37 -6.58
N ASN A 186 6.37 -21.08 -5.46
CA ASN A 186 6.12 -22.52 -5.42
C ASN A 186 4.65 -22.84 -5.66
N ILE A 187 3.71 -22.12 -5.01
CA ILE A 187 2.26 -22.25 -5.29
C ILE A 187 2.00 -22.07 -6.78
N LYS A 188 2.45 -20.95 -7.37
CA LYS A 188 2.23 -20.65 -8.80
C LYS A 188 2.80 -21.70 -9.76
N SER A 189 3.89 -22.37 -9.38
CA SER A 189 4.52 -23.40 -10.21
C SER A 189 3.98 -24.82 -9.97
N GLN A 190 3.05 -24.98 -9.01
CA GLN A 190 2.53 -26.27 -8.56
C GLN A 190 1.00 -26.28 -8.41
N LEU A 191 0.28 -25.28 -8.93
CA LEU A 191 -1.19 -25.29 -8.97
C LEU A 191 -1.68 -26.55 -9.71
N THR A 192 -2.69 -27.19 -9.15
CA THR A 192 -3.45 -28.27 -9.79
C THR A 192 -4.76 -27.75 -10.39
N PRO A 193 -5.49 -28.54 -11.20
CA PRO A 193 -6.82 -28.16 -11.73
C PRO A 193 -7.93 -27.99 -10.67
N VAL A 194 -7.66 -28.28 -9.40
CA VAL A 194 -8.57 -28.06 -8.26
C VAL A 194 -8.11 -26.92 -7.33
N GLU A 195 -7.05 -26.20 -7.73
CA GLU A 195 -6.42 -25.13 -6.95
C GLU A 195 -6.35 -23.83 -7.76
N GLY A 196 -6.62 -22.72 -7.08
CA GLY A 196 -6.49 -21.38 -7.63
C GLY A 196 -5.74 -20.45 -6.68
N LEU A 197 -5.02 -19.47 -7.22
CA LEU A 197 -4.37 -18.41 -6.44
C LEU A 197 -4.93 -17.05 -6.82
N HIS A 198 -5.67 -16.42 -5.91
CA HIS A 198 -6.20 -15.07 -6.08
C HIS A 198 -5.29 -14.04 -5.41
N HIS A 199 -4.49 -13.33 -6.21
CA HIS A 199 -3.64 -12.25 -5.73
C HIS A 199 -4.42 -10.94 -5.79
N ILE A 200 -4.64 -10.28 -4.65
CA ILE A 200 -5.54 -9.13 -4.49
C ILE A 200 -4.82 -7.93 -3.83
N ASP A 201 -5.17 -6.71 -4.24
CA ASP A 201 -4.78 -5.46 -3.58
C ASP A 201 -5.75 -4.31 -3.94
N PHE A 202 -5.83 -3.27 -3.10
CA PHE A 202 -6.49 -2.01 -3.43
C PHE A 202 -5.52 -1.06 -4.14
N SER A 203 -5.82 -0.74 -5.39
CA SER A 203 -5.22 0.44 -6.02
C SER A 203 -5.71 1.70 -5.31
N GLU A 204 -4.85 2.73 -5.23
CA GLU A 204 -5.27 4.09 -4.86
C GLU A 204 -6.51 4.48 -5.69
N ASN A 205 -7.52 5.06 -5.02
CA ASN A 205 -8.79 5.45 -5.62
C ASN A 205 -8.59 6.27 -6.91
N TYR A 206 -9.32 5.91 -7.98
CA TYR A 206 -9.38 6.77 -9.15
C TYR A 206 -10.07 8.08 -8.77
N HIS A 207 -9.48 9.20 -9.16
CA HIS A 207 -10.12 10.50 -9.04
C HIS A 207 -10.80 10.79 -10.38
N CYS A 208 -12.11 11.01 -10.36
CA CYS A 208 -12.86 11.42 -11.53
C CYS A 208 -12.33 12.75 -12.10
N LYS A 209 -12.32 12.85 -13.43
CA LYS A 209 -11.67 13.92 -14.19
C LYS A 209 -12.49 14.23 -15.45
N TYR A 210 -12.51 15.50 -15.83
CA TYR A 210 -13.09 15.94 -17.08
C TYR A 210 -11.99 16.24 -18.10
N GLY A 211 -12.27 16.04 -19.39
CA GLY A 211 -11.38 16.40 -20.49
C GLY A 211 -11.17 17.91 -20.60
N GLN A 212 -12.10 18.70 -20.07
CA GLN A 212 -11.97 20.14 -19.85
C GLN A 212 -12.57 20.51 -18.48
N GLU A 213 -11.80 21.17 -17.62
CA GLU A 213 -12.23 21.56 -16.27
C GLU A 213 -12.28 23.08 -16.11
N ILE A 214 -13.41 23.60 -15.60
CA ILE A 214 -13.49 24.98 -15.12
C ILE A 214 -12.67 25.16 -13.83
N GLN A 215 -12.12 26.35 -13.60
CA GLN A 215 -11.20 26.63 -12.49
C GLN A 215 -11.76 26.27 -11.10
N SER A 216 -13.07 26.38 -10.89
CA SER A 216 -13.73 25.99 -9.64
C SER A 216 -13.79 24.47 -9.41
N ALA A 217 -13.91 23.67 -10.47
CA ALA A 217 -13.92 22.20 -10.39
C ALA A 217 -12.51 21.60 -10.20
N HIS A 218 -11.47 22.37 -10.53
CA HIS A 218 -10.07 21.92 -10.42
C HIS A 218 -9.63 21.66 -8.97
N PHE A 219 -10.15 22.43 -8.01
CA PHE A 219 -9.78 22.29 -6.60
C PHE A 219 -10.49 21.08 -5.96
N GLY A 220 -9.71 20.16 -5.40
CA GLY A 220 -10.10 18.78 -5.08
C GLY A 220 -11.11 18.54 -3.94
N GLY A 221 -12.02 19.48 -3.67
CA GLY A 221 -13.23 19.22 -2.88
C GLY A 221 -14.41 18.69 -3.71
N SER A 222 -14.37 18.87 -5.04
CA SER A 222 -15.50 18.59 -5.95
C SER A 222 -15.32 17.34 -6.83
N LYS A 223 -14.23 16.58 -6.66
CA LYS A 223 -13.92 15.43 -7.52
C LYS A 223 -14.31 14.12 -6.84
N THR A 224 -15.27 13.41 -7.41
CA THR A 224 -15.66 12.05 -7.01
C THR A 224 -14.43 11.13 -7.01
N GLN A 225 -14.37 10.23 -6.03
CA GLN A 225 -13.38 9.16 -5.98
C GLN A 225 -14.08 7.81 -6.16
N LEU A 226 -13.46 6.92 -6.94
CA LEU A 226 -13.94 5.56 -7.17
C LEU A 226 -12.93 4.57 -6.60
N SER A 227 -13.43 3.62 -5.82
CA SER A 227 -12.63 2.53 -5.24
C SER A 227 -12.27 1.51 -6.31
N LEU A 228 -11.00 1.09 -6.35
CA LEU A 228 -10.46 0.14 -7.32
C LEU A 228 -9.83 -1.05 -6.58
N HIS A 229 -10.59 -2.13 -6.35
CA HIS A 229 -10.01 -3.39 -5.89
C HIS A 229 -9.52 -4.17 -7.11
N THR A 230 -8.23 -4.48 -7.12
CA THR A 230 -7.52 -5.06 -8.26
C THR A 230 -7.01 -6.44 -7.92
N SER A 231 -7.05 -7.36 -8.88
CA SER A 231 -6.55 -8.72 -8.65
C SER A 231 -6.04 -9.41 -9.90
N VAL A 232 -5.23 -10.44 -9.70
CA VAL A 232 -4.88 -11.43 -10.71
C VAL A 232 -5.13 -12.82 -10.14
N TYR A 233 -6.03 -13.56 -10.78
CA TYR A 233 -6.33 -14.94 -10.45
C TYR A 233 -5.50 -15.87 -11.33
N TYR A 234 -4.76 -16.79 -10.73
CA TYR A 234 -3.94 -17.80 -11.41
C TYR A 234 -4.59 -19.17 -11.23
N PHE A 235 -4.68 -19.95 -12.31
CA PHE A 235 -5.35 -21.25 -12.34
C PHE A 235 -4.69 -22.17 -13.37
N THR A 236 -5.07 -23.45 -13.36
CA THR A 236 -4.49 -24.47 -14.23
C THR A 236 -5.45 -24.80 -15.37
N GLN A 237 -5.06 -24.53 -16.62
CA GLN A 237 -5.84 -24.90 -17.79
C GLN A 237 -5.54 -26.36 -18.21
N LEU A 238 -6.58 -27.07 -18.65
CA LEU A 238 -6.56 -28.50 -19.02
C LEU A 238 -6.40 -28.70 -20.54
N ASP A 239 -5.38 -28.08 -21.14
CA ASP A 239 -5.08 -28.22 -22.58
C ASP A 239 -4.11 -29.39 -22.83
N PRO A 240 -4.50 -30.42 -23.62
CA PRO A 240 -3.62 -31.54 -23.93
C PRO A 240 -2.39 -31.11 -24.75
N PRO A 241 -1.19 -31.67 -24.49
CA PRO A 241 -0.89 -32.76 -23.56
C PRO A 241 -0.46 -32.30 -22.16
N ASN A 242 -0.33 -30.99 -21.90
CA ASN A 242 0.33 -30.44 -20.71
C ASN A 242 -0.51 -29.37 -20.02
N ASN A 243 -0.94 -29.66 -18.80
CA ASN A 243 -1.48 -28.64 -17.89
C ASN A 243 -0.50 -27.45 -17.77
N TYR A 244 -1.00 -26.23 -18.00
CA TYR A 244 -0.22 -25.00 -17.79
C TYR A 244 -0.97 -24.01 -16.90
N VAL A 245 -0.22 -23.09 -16.30
CA VAL A 245 -0.77 -22.08 -15.40
C VAL A 245 -1.10 -20.81 -16.17
N GLU A 246 -2.38 -20.54 -16.33
CA GLU A 246 -2.89 -19.31 -16.92
C GLU A 246 -3.23 -18.27 -15.84
N HIS A 247 -3.65 -17.07 -16.24
CA HIS A 247 -4.10 -16.03 -15.33
C HIS A 247 -5.07 -15.04 -15.96
N THR A 248 -6.08 -14.63 -15.19
CA THR A 248 -7.02 -13.55 -15.55
C THR A 248 -6.82 -12.36 -14.62
N SER A 249 -6.77 -11.16 -15.20
CA SER A 249 -6.67 -9.90 -14.44
C SER A 249 -8.04 -9.28 -14.27
N PHE A 250 -8.35 -8.82 -13.06
CA PHE A 250 -9.65 -8.25 -12.69
C PHE A 250 -9.52 -6.88 -12.03
N CYS A 251 -10.48 -5.99 -12.31
CA CYS A 251 -10.71 -4.79 -11.51
C CYS A 251 -12.18 -4.69 -11.12
N THR A 252 -12.47 -4.64 -9.81
CA THR A 252 -13.83 -4.47 -9.29
C THR A 252 -13.99 -3.09 -8.69
N VAL A 253 -15.07 -2.40 -9.06
CA VAL A 253 -15.19 -0.94 -8.97
C VAL A 253 -16.47 -0.48 -8.29
N SER A 254 -16.39 0.63 -7.57
CA SER A 254 -17.44 1.13 -6.67
C SER A 254 -17.27 2.62 -6.37
N GLU A 255 -18.36 3.31 -6.03
CA GLU A 255 -18.35 4.68 -5.47
C GLU A 255 -18.04 4.68 -3.96
N ASN A 256 -18.12 3.51 -3.31
CA ASN A 256 -17.88 3.29 -1.90
C ASN A 256 -16.39 3.18 -1.61
N VAL A 257 -15.80 4.23 -1.06
CA VAL A 257 -14.37 4.33 -0.74
C VAL A 257 -13.96 3.65 0.57
N ARG A 258 -14.79 2.75 1.12
CA ARG A 258 -14.42 1.87 2.24
C ARG A 258 -13.40 0.83 1.76
N HIS A 259 -12.40 0.52 2.58
CA HIS A 259 -11.45 -0.59 2.33
C HIS A 259 -11.48 -1.65 3.43
N ASP A 260 -12.53 -1.67 4.24
CA ASP A 260 -12.67 -2.60 5.36
C ASP A 260 -13.06 -4.03 4.91
N PRO A 261 -12.97 -5.05 5.80
CA PRO A 261 -13.25 -6.45 5.47
C PRO A 261 -14.63 -6.73 4.86
N VAL A 262 -15.64 -5.88 5.12
CA VAL A 262 -16.97 -6.03 4.52
C VAL A 262 -16.89 -5.71 3.03
N LEU A 263 -16.34 -4.55 2.66
CA LEU A 263 -16.24 -4.20 1.24
C LEU A 263 -15.24 -5.09 0.49
N ILE A 264 -14.18 -5.56 1.15
CA ILE A 264 -13.30 -6.61 0.60
C ILE A 264 -14.13 -7.86 0.21
N CYS A 265 -15.03 -8.32 1.07
CA CYS A 265 -15.89 -9.46 0.75
C CYS A 265 -16.84 -9.18 -0.42
N VAL A 266 -17.40 -7.98 -0.55
CA VAL A 266 -18.24 -7.61 -1.71
C VAL A 266 -17.41 -7.53 -3.00
N HIS A 267 -16.20 -6.94 -2.96
CA HIS A 267 -15.26 -6.88 -4.07
C HIS A 267 -14.78 -8.28 -4.53
N LEU A 268 -14.70 -9.26 -3.61
CA LEU A 268 -14.43 -10.66 -3.94
C LEU A 268 -15.67 -11.39 -4.48
N GLN A 269 -16.85 -11.16 -3.89
CA GLN A 269 -18.11 -11.78 -4.30
C GLN A 269 -18.44 -11.50 -5.77
N ALA A 270 -18.18 -10.27 -6.23
CA ALA A 270 -18.37 -9.86 -7.62
C ALA A 270 -17.57 -10.70 -8.65
N LEU A 271 -16.53 -11.43 -8.22
CA LEU A 271 -15.70 -12.29 -9.06
C LEU A 271 -16.01 -13.80 -8.91
N VAL A 272 -16.83 -14.20 -7.94
CA VAL A 272 -17.06 -15.62 -7.59
C VAL A 272 -17.57 -16.45 -8.76
N ASN A 273 -18.57 -15.95 -9.50
CA ASN A 273 -19.12 -16.66 -10.66
C ASN A 273 -18.07 -16.84 -11.75
N ARG A 274 -17.31 -15.78 -12.05
CA ARG A 274 -16.27 -15.80 -13.07
C ARG A 274 -15.09 -16.69 -12.72
N ILE A 275 -14.72 -16.74 -11.43
CA ILE A 275 -13.69 -17.67 -10.92
C ILE A 275 -14.17 -19.13 -11.02
N LYS A 276 -15.46 -19.41 -10.81
CA LYS A 276 -16.05 -20.75 -11.04
C LYS A 276 -16.12 -21.14 -12.52
N GLU A 277 -16.30 -20.18 -13.44
CA GLU A 277 -16.19 -20.43 -14.89
C GLU A 277 -14.74 -20.79 -15.29
N LEU A 278 -13.75 -20.05 -14.78
CA LEU A 278 -12.33 -20.28 -15.05
C LEU A 278 -11.77 -21.53 -14.35
N SER A 279 -12.40 -21.97 -13.25
CA SER A 279 -11.97 -23.15 -12.49
C SER A 279 -13.18 -23.94 -11.98
N PRO A 280 -13.89 -24.70 -12.85
CA PRO A 280 -15.11 -25.42 -12.46
C PRO A 280 -14.92 -26.48 -11.37
N ASN A 281 -13.69 -26.98 -11.20
CA ASN A 281 -13.32 -27.97 -10.19
C ASN A 281 -12.56 -27.35 -8.99
N LEU A 282 -12.59 -26.03 -8.82
CA LEU A 282 -11.88 -25.34 -7.73
C LEU A 282 -12.37 -25.84 -6.37
N ASN A 283 -11.46 -26.43 -5.60
CA ASN A 283 -11.75 -26.93 -4.25
C ASN A 283 -10.80 -26.36 -3.17
N LYS A 284 -9.66 -25.77 -3.57
CA LYS A 284 -8.77 -25.07 -2.63
C LYS A 284 -8.40 -23.70 -3.18
N LEU A 285 -8.72 -22.66 -2.42
CA LEU A 285 -8.40 -21.28 -2.79
C LEU A 285 -7.23 -20.75 -1.97
N HIS A 286 -6.11 -20.49 -2.64
CA HIS A 286 -5.06 -19.65 -2.09
C HIS A 286 -5.44 -18.19 -2.33
N ILE A 287 -5.36 -17.36 -1.29
CA ILE A 287 -5.49 -15.89 -1.43
C ILE A 287 -4.13 -15.28 -1.08
N LEU A 288 -3.71 -14.25 -1.81
CA LEU A 288 -2.49 -13.50 -1.51
C LEU A 288 -2.81 -12.01 -1.47
N SER A 289 -2.51 -11.36 -0.35
CA SER A 289 -2.62 -9.91 -0.18
C SER A 289 -1.41 -9.34 0.55
N ASP A 290 -1.37 -8.01 0.70
CA ASP A 290 -0.50 -7.36 1.67
C ASP A 290 -1.15 -7.31 3.08
N GLY A 291 -0.47 -6.67 4.04
CA GLY A 291 -0.75 -6.78 5.48
C GLY A 291 -1.44 -5.66 6.30
N PRO A 292 -2.13 -4.64 5.77
CA PRO A 292 -2.75 -3.58 6.56
C PRO A 292 -3.82 -4.10 7.52
N SER A 293 -3.75 -3.65 8.77
CA SER A 293 -4.69 -4.04 9.83
C SER A 293 -6.08 -3.42 9.68
N ILE A 294 -6.26 -2.42 8.83
CA ILE A 294 -7.58 -1.84 8.50
C ILE A 294 -8.28 -2.65 7.40
N GLN A 295 -7.49 -3.30 6.53
CA GLN A 295 -7.95 -4.01 5.34
C GLN A 295 -7.87 -5.52 5.58
N TYR A 296 -6.88 -6.21 5.01
CA TYR A 296 -6.81 -7.67 4.96
C TYR A 296 -6.39 -8.37 6.27
N ARG A 297 -5.50 -7.79 7.11
CA ARG A 297 -4.87 -8.52 8.23
C ARG A 297 -5.47 -8.18 9.60
N ASN A 298 -6.73 -8.54 9.84
CA ASN A 298 -7.42 -8.31 11.13
C ASN A 298 -8.48 -9.37 11.49
N LYS A 299 -8.93 -9.35 12.76
CA LYS A 299 -9.91 -10.29 13.33
C LYS A 299 -11.22 -10.41 12.54
N SER A 300 -11.65 -9.35 11.86
CA SER A 300 -12.92 -9.28 11.14
C SER A 300 -12.79 -9.97 9.78
N MET A 301 -11.68 -9.72 9.06
CA MET A 301 -11.33 -10.48 7.87
C MET A 301 -11.12 -11.96 8.20
N PHE A 302 -10.44 -12.26 9.33
CA PHE A 302 -10.23 -13.64 9.77
C PHE A 302 -11.57 -14.36 9.95
N TYR A 303 -12.52 -13.76 10.68
CA TYR A 303 -13.88 -14.31 10.83
C TYR A 303 -14.57 -14.56 9.48
N LEU A 304 -14.53 -13.58 8.57
CA LEU A 304 -15.21 -13.64 7.28
C LEU A 304 -14.60 -14.67 6.30
N ILE A 305 -13.34 -15.08 6.45
CA ILE A 305 -12.79 -16.23 5.70
C ILE A 305 -13.60 -17.49 5.98
N ALA A 306 -13.87 -17.77 7.26
CA ALA A 306 -14.56 -18.98 7.71
C ALA A 306 -16.09 -18.88 7.65
N SER A 307 -16.67 -17.71 7.91
CA SER A 307 -18.12 -17.53 8.00
C SER A 307 -18.80 -17.08 6.70
N TYR A 308 -18.03 -16.65 5.69
CA TYR A 308 -18.55 -16.14 4.42
C TYR A 308 -17.80 -16.69 3.21
N LEU A 309 -16.50 -16.40 3.06
CA LEU A 309 -15.78 -16.65 1.81
C LEU A 309 -15.73 -18.14 1.40
N GLY A 310 -15.52 -19.06 2.35
CA GLY A 310 -15.52 -20.51 2.07
C GLY A 310 -16.81 -20.99 1.41
N LYS A 311 -17.96 -20.50 1.90
CA LYS A 311 -19.30 -20.79 1.34
C LYS A 311 -19.49 -20.15 -0.03
N GLU A 312 -19.16 -18.87 -0.19
CA GLU A 312 -19.39 -18.15 -1.44
C GLU A 312 -18.53 -18.72 -2.59
N PHE A 313 -17.24 -18.96 -2.35
CA PHE A 313 -16.37 -19.64 -3.32
C PHE A 313 -16.73 -21.12 -3.50
N GLY A 314 -17.30 -21.79 -2.48
CA GLY A 314 -17.71 -23.19 -2.56
C GLY A 314 -16.54 -24.15 -2.52
N VAL A 315 -15.60 -23.93 -1.58
CA VAL A 315 -14.30 -24.62 -1.50
C VAL A 315 -14.10 -25.31 -0.15
N ASP A 316 -13.53 -26.52 -0.14
CA ASP A 316 -13.20 -27.28 1.07
C ASP A 316 -12.11 -26.59 1.92
N SER A 317 -11.31 -25.69 1.34
CA SER A 317 -10.32 -24.91 2.09
C SER A 317 -9.95 -23.56 1.48
N ILE A 318 -9.61 -22.62 2.38
CA ILE A 318 -8.99 -21.33 2.04
C ILE A 318 -7.66 -21.22 2.77
N THR A 319 -6.59 -20.90 2.05
CA THR A 319 -5.28 -20.56 2.62
C THR A 319 -4.91 -19.13 2.25
N TRP A 320 -5.00 -18.22 3.22
CA TRP A 320 -4.66 -16.81 3.01
C TRP A 320 -3.20 -16.55 3.35
N HIS A 321 -2.41 -16.18 2.35
CA HIS A 321 -1.01 -15.80 2.45
C HIS A 321 -0.89 -14.27 2.51
N TYR A 322 0.02 -13.77 3.34
CA TYR A 322 0.34 -12.35 3.38
C TYR A 322 1.80 -12.07 3.01
N THR A 323 2.05 -11.01 2.25
CA THR A 323 3.42 -10.54 2.02
C THR A 323 4.08 -10.02 3.32
N GLU A 324 5.41 -9.98 3.32
CA GLU A 324 6.19 -9.31 4.37
C GLU A 324 6.07 -7.78 4.24
N ARG A 325 6.13 -7.05 5.37
CA ARG A 325 5.70 -5.65 5.44
C ARG A 325 6.50 -4.73 4.50
N GLY A 326 5.80 -4.05 3.61
CA GLY A 326 6.42 -3.14 2.63
C GLY A 326 7.03 -3.84 1.41
N HIS A 327 6.70 -5.14 1.21
CA HIS A 327 6.93 -5.90 -0.02
C HIS A 327 5.60 -6.44 -0.57
N GLY A 328 4.52 -5.67 -0.38
CA GLY A 328 3.17 -5.99 -0.87
C GLY A 328 3.01 -5.86 -2.38
N LYS A 329 3.87 -5.04 -3.02
CA LYS A 329 3.81 -4.77 -4.46
C LYS A 329 3.81 -6.06 -5.28
N GLY A 330 2.82 -6.18 -6.16
CA GLY A 330 2.52 -7.39 -6.89
C GLY A 330 1.98 -7.16 -8.30
N ALA A 331 1.29 -8.17 -8.82
CA ALA A 331 0.59 -8.05 -10.09
C ALA A 331 -0.64 -7.09 -10.03
N PRO A 332 -1.40 -7.01 -8.91
CA PRO A 332 -2.48 -6.04 -8.75
C PRO A 332 -2.07 -4.56 -8.97
N ASP A 333 -0.89 -4.11 -8.51
CA ASP A 333 -0.35 -2.78 -8.84
C ASP A 333 -0.33 -2.52 -10.36
N GLY A 334 0.05 -3.54 -11.13
CA GLY A 334 0.12 -3.48 -12.59
C GLY A 334 -1.26 -3.34 -13.23
N VAL A 335 -2.25 -4.07 -12.71
CA VAL A 335 -3.66 -3.97 -13.11
C VAL A 335 -4.20 -2.56 -12.81
N GLY A 336 -4.04 -2.07 -11.58
CA GLY A 336 -4.48 -0.72 -11.17
C GLY A 336 -3.76 0.40 -11.91
N GLY A 337 -2.45 0.25 -12.13
CA GLY A 337 -1.65 1.17 -12.94
C GLY A 337 -2.02 1.17 -14.43
N CYS A 338 -2.50 0.04 -14.96
CA CYS A 338 -3.05 -0.05 -16.31
C CYS A 338 -4.42 0.64 -16.41
N VAL A 339 -5.35 0.27 -15.53
CA VAL A 339 -6.70 0.86 -15.41
C VAL A 339 -6.63 2.39 -15.32
N LYS A 340 -5.88 2.93 -14.35
CA LYS A 340 -5.74 4.39 -14.17
C LYS A 340 -5.13 5.05 -15.40
N ARG A 341 -4.13 4.44 -16.04
CA ARG A 341 -3.51 5.00 -17.27
C ARG A 341 -4.45 4.98 -18.48
N ILE A 342 -5.34 4.00 -18.59
CA ILE A 342 -6.34 3.95 -19.68
C ILE A 342 -7.35 5.09 -19.53
N CYS A 343 -7.91 5.29 -18.33
CA CYS A 343 -8.81 6.40 -18.06
C CYS A 343 -8.12 7.76 -18.23
N ASP A 344 -6.89 7.93 -17.72
CA ASP A 344 -6.11 9.16 -17.88
C ASP A 344 -5.80 9.47 -19.35
N ASN A 345 -5.55 8.45 -20.18
CA ASN A 345 -5.39 8.61 -21.62
C ASN A 345 -6.70 8.88 -22.38
N HIS A 346 -7.85 8.49 -21.82
CA HIS A 346 -9.17 8.84 -22.37
C HIS A 346 -9.48 10.31 -22.10
N VAL A 347 -9.21 10.77 -20.86
CA VAL A 347 -9.33 12.17 -20.43
C VAL A 347 -8.37 13.08 -21.20
N ALA A 348 -7.11 12.69 -21.37
CA ALA A 348 -6.12 13.45 -22.14
C ALA A 348 -6.46 13.63 -23.64
N ARG A 349 -7.49 12.94 -24.14
CA ARG A 349 -8.04 13.11 -25.50
C ARG A 349 -9.28 14.02 -25.55
N GLY A 350 -9.64 14.68 -24.44
CA GLY A 350 -10.76 15.61 -24.35
C GLY A 350 -12.11 14.97 -24.03
N ASN A 351 -12.13 13.72 -23.53
CA ASN A 351 -13.33 13.03 -23.06
C ASN A 351 -13.42 13.10 -21.53
N ASP A 352 -14.56 12.76 -20.96
CA ASP A 352 -14.75 12.73 -19.50
C ASP A 352 -14.65 11.31 -18.93
N VAL A 353 -14.26 11.22 -17.66
CA VAL A 353 -14.46 10.05 -16.79
C VAL A 353 -14.88 10.60 -15.43
N ALA A 354 -16.12 11.09 -15.37
CA ALA A 354 -16.74 11.77 -14.24
C ALA A 354 -17.48 10.83 -13.28
N SER A 355 -18.01 9.70 -13.79
CA SER A 355 -18.84 8.74 -13.03
C SER A 355 -18.32 7.30 -13.07
N LEU A 356 -18.91 6.42 -12.25
CA LEU A 356 -18.62 4.99 -12.26
C LEU A 356 -19.03 4.32 -13.59
N ASP A 357 -20.13 4.74 -14.21
CA ASP A 357 -20.59 4.22 -15.50
C ASP A 357 -19.63 4.64 -16.64
N GLU A 358 -19.16 5.89 -16.65
CA GLU A 358 -18.14 6.34 -17.61
C GLU A 358 -16.81 5.59 -17.44
N LEU A 359 -16.38 5.31 -16.20
CA LEU A 359 -15.17 4.53 -15.95
C LEU A 359 -15.32 3.10 -16.49
N ILE A 360 -16.46 2.44 -16.26
CA ILE A 360 -16.72 1.09 -16.79
C ILE A 360 -16.80 1.11 -18.32
N LEU A 361 -17.47 2.10 -18.91
CA LEU A 361 -17.59 2.25 -20.37
C LEU A 361 -16.22 2.51 -21.03
N CYS A 362 -15.41 3.41 -20.45
CA CYS A 362 -14.05 3.68 -20.88
C CYS A 362 -13.19 2.41 -20.86
N LEU A 363 -13.21 1.67 -19.75
CA LEU A 363 -12.42 0.45 -19.61
C LEU A 363 -12.90 -0.68 -20.53
N THR A 364 -14.22 -0.90 -20.64
CA THR A 364 -14.80 -1.93 -21.54
C THR A 364 -14.40 -1.68 -23.00
N ASN A 365 -14.37 -0.42 -23.43
CA ASN A 365 -13.99 -0.05 -24.79
C ASN A 365 -12.48 -0.04 -25.04
N CYS A 366 -11.66 0.24 -24.02
CA CYS A 366 -10.21 0.47 -24.18
C CYS A 366 -9.29 -0.58 -23.53
N CYS A 367 -9.81 -1.52 -22.73
CA CYS A 367 -9.03 -2.54 -22.04
C CYS A 367 -9.50 -3.95 -22.40
N LYS A 368 -8.66 -4.70 -23.13
CA LYS A 368 -8.96 -6.09 -23.55
C LYS A 368 -8.34 -7.18 -22.67
N GLY A 369 -7.52 -6.81 -21.69
CA GLY A 369 -6.75 -7.74 -20.85
C GLY A 369 -7.03 -7.65 -19.36
N ILE A 370 -8.07 -6.91 -18.96
CA ILE A 370 -8.53 -6.77 -17.58
C ILE A 370 -10.06 -6.83 -17.63
N GLU A 371 -10.67 -7.82 -16.98
CA GLU A 371 -12.13 -7.91 -16.87
C GLU A 371 -12.61 -6.99 -15.74
N VAL A 372 -13.65 -6.19 -15.99
CA VAL A 372 -14.08 -5.10 -15.09
C VAL A 372 -15.52 -5.33 -14.62
N TYR A 373 -15.74 -5.26 -13.30
CA TYR A 373 -17.04 -5.53 -12.68
C TYR A 373 -17.45 -4.43 -11.69
N ARG A 374 -18.68 -3.95 -11.79
CA ARG A 374 -19.34 -3.19 -10.71
C ARG A 374 -19.66 -4.14 -9.56
N ILE A 375 -19.37 -3.75 -8.32
CA ILE A 375 -19.73 -4.56 -7.15
C ILE A 375 -21.23 -4.44 -6.82
N ASN A 376 -21.81 -5.46 -6.18
CA ASN A 376 -23.18 -5.38 -5.68
C ASN A 376 -23.24 -4.87 -4.23
N GLU A 377 -23.42 -3.57 -4.04
CA GLU A 377 -23.47 -2.96 -2.71
C GLU A 377 -24.68 -3.36 -1.86
N THR A 378 -25.71 -4.01 -2.43
CA THR A 378 -26.83 -4.55 -1.62
C THR A 378 -26.40 -5.68 -0.68
N LEU A 379 -25.19 -6.22 -0.84
CA LEU A 379 -24.60 -7.25 0.04
C LEU A 379 -23.94 -6.66 1.30
N VAL A 380 -23.64 -5.35 1.33
CA VAL A 380 -22.99 -4.69 2.48
C VAL A 380 -23.76 -4.91 3.80
N PRO A 381 -25.10 -4.72 3.88
CA PRO A 381 -25.84 -4.91 5.13
C PRO A 381 -25.85 -6.36 5.63
N GLU A 382 -25.81 -7.35 4.72
CA GLU A 382 -25.77 -8.78 5.03
C GLU A 382 -24.41 -9.16 5.64
N ILE A 383 -23.31 -8.80 4.97
CA ILE A 383 -21.94 -9.09 5.43
C ILE A 383 -21.64 -8.33 6.72
N GLU A 384 -22.16 -7.11 6.90
CA GLU A 384 -22.11 -6.43 8.19
C GLU A 384 -22.94 -7.13 9.27
N HIS A 385 -24.09 -7.75 8.96
CA HIS A 385 -24.87 -8.51 9.93
C HIS A 385 -24.11 -9.77 10.37
N ILE A 386 -23.55 -10.53 9.41
CA ILE A 386 -22.64 -11.64 9.65
C ILE A 386 -21.49 -11.21 10.59
N LEU A 387 -20.86 -10.06 10.33
CA LEU A 387 -19.76 -9.56 11.14
C LEU A 387 -20.19 -9.00 12.52
N ARG A 388 -21.37 -8.37 12.64
CA ARG A 388 -21.93 -7.88 13.92
C ARG A 388 -22.20 -9.02 14.90
N ASN A 389 -22.62 -10.18 14.39
CA ASN A 389 -22.84 -11.40 15.18
C ASN A 389 -21.52 -12.08 15.60
N SER A 390 -20.37 -11.58 15.13
CA SER A 390 -19.07 -12.17 15.43
C SER A 390 -18.59 -11.79 16.84
N ALA A 391 -18.52 -12.78 17.74
CA ALA A 391 -17.85 -12.64 19.03
C ALA A 391 -16.31 -12.70 18.89
N THR A 392 -15.75 -11.84 18.03
CA THR A 392 -14.35 -11.87 17.60
C THR A 392 -13.41 -11.28 18.64
N GLN A 393 -12.64 -12.14 19.31
CA GLN A 393 -11.46 -11.72 20.07
C GLN A 393 -10.29 -11.43 19.13
N SER A 394 -9.46 -10.44 19.45
CA SER A 394 -8.25 -10.13 18.68
C SER A 394 -7.17 -11.18 18.91
N PHE A 395 -6.64 -11.78 17.84
CA PHE A 395 -5.57 -12.77 17.94
C PHE A 395 -4.23 -12.12 18.36
N LYS A 396 -3.66 -12.57 19.48
CA LYS A 396 -2.37 -12.06 19.99
C LYS A 396 -1.27 -12.39 19.00
N GLY A 397 -0.63 -11.36 18.45
CA GLY A 397 0.39 -11.52 17.41
C GLY A 397 -0.13 -11.44 15.97
N THR A 398 -1.38 -11.00 15.73
CA THR A 398 -1.98 -10.73 14.40
C THR A 398 -1.00 -10.17 13.35
N LEU A 399 -0.20 -9.16 13.70
CA LEU A 399 0.76 -8.53 12.78
C LEU A 399 1.95 -9.42 12.37
N GLY A 400 2.22 -10.49 13.11
CA GLY A 400 3.26 -11.49 12.79
C GLY A 400 2.77 -12.70 11.98
N VAL A 401 1.46 -12.81 11.76
CA VAL A 401 0.84 -13.87 10.94
C VAL A 401 1.13 -13.61 9.47
N HIS A 402 1.57 -14.65 8.75
CA HIS A 402 1.86 -14.59 7.31
C HIS A 402 1.19 -15.71 6.51
N GLN A 403 0.55 -16.68 7.18
CA GLN A 403 -0.44 -17.57 6.60
C GLN A 403 -1.57 -17.82 7.59
N LEU A 404 -2.81 -17.83 7.09
CA LEU A 404 -3.97 -18.40 7.74
C LEU A 404 -4.44 -19.60 6.93
N SER A 405 -4.98 -20.62 7.57
CA SER A 405 -5.70 -21.69 6.88
C SER A 405 -7.00 -22.05 7.58
N TRP A 406 -8.05 -22.23 6.77
CA TRP A 406 -9.39 -22.67 7.14
C TRP A 406 -9.80 -23.84 6.24
N SER A 407 -10.61 -24.76 6.77
CA SER A 407 -11.17 -25.88 6.00
C SER A 407 -12.50 -26.35 6.58
N VAL A 408 -13.30 -27.00 5.74
CA VAL A 408 -14.56 -27.66 6.12
C VAL A 408 -14.38 -28.80 7.12
N ASP A 409 -13.16 -29.36 7.28
CA ASP A 409 -12.82 -30.35 8.33
C ASP A 409 -12.98 -29.76 9.75
N GLU A 410 -12.49 -28.53 9.94
CA GLU A 410 -12.55 -27.79 11.20
C GLU A 410 -13.19 -26.41 10.94
N PRO A 411 -14.48 -26.34 10.56
CA PRO A 411 -15.08 -25.13 10.00
C PRO A 411 -15.19 -23.98 11.01
N THR A 412 -14.91 -24.27 12.28
CA THR A 412 -14.93 -23.33 13.41
C THR A 412 -13.52 -22.84 13.81
N ILE A 413 -12.47 -23.30 13.14
CA ILE A 413 -11.08 -23.01 13.49
C ILE A 413 -10.36 -22.38 12.30
N ILE A 414 -9.49 -21.41 12.59
CA ILE A 414 -8.51 -20.91 11.63
C ILE A 414 -7.12 -21.06 12.27
N HIS A 415 -6.22 -21.77 11.60
CA HIS A 415 -4.84 -21.94 12.04
C HIS A 415 -4.01 -20.74 11.60
N ALA A 416 -3.29 -20.10 12.53
CA ALA A 416 -2.45 -18.94 12.24
C ALA A 416 -0.97 -19.32 12.28
N ARG A 417 -0.22 -18.95 11.23
CA ARG A 417 1.16 -19.40 11.00
C ARG A 417 2.08 -18.20 10.72
N ARG A 418 3.29 -18.23 11.30
CA ARG A 418 4.28 -17.12 11.27
C ARG A 418 4.91 -16.86 9.90
N LEU A 419 4.83 -17.88 9.04
CA LEU A 419 5.32 -18.00 7.67
C LEU A 419 4.43 -19.02 6.94
N SER A 420 4.38 -18.96 5.61
CA SER A 420 3.62 -19.90 4.79
C SER A 420 4.20 -21.31 4.90
N CYS A 421 3.38 -22.27 5.31
CA CYS A 421 3.65 -23.69 5.14
C CYS A 421 2.91 -24.20 3.90
N LEU A 422 3.62 -24.96 3.06
CA LEU A 422 3.05 -25.70 1.91
C LEU A 422 3.15 -27.23 2.13
N ILE A 423 3.45 -27.66 3.36
CA ILE A 423 3.72 -29.06 3.73
C ILE A 423 2.62 -29.61 4.64
N CYS A 424 2.18 -28.83 5.63
CA CYS A 424 1.06 -29.19 6.50
C CYS A 424 -0.27 -28.76 5.87
N ALA A 425 -1.27 -29.64 5.91
CA ALA A 425 -2.61 -29.43 5.36
C ALA A 425 -3.34 -28.24 6.02
N PRO A 426 -4.41 -27.69 5.42
CA PRO A 426 -5.11 -26.52 5.95
C PRO A 426 -5.67 -26.68 7.37
N SER A 427 -6.13 -27.88 7.71
CA SER A 427 -6.67 -28.30 9.02
C SER A 427 -5.60 -28.78 10.03
N GLU A 428 -4.33 -28.86 9.65
CA GLU A 428 -3.25 -29.34 10.53
C GLU A 428 -2.57 -28.23 11.36
N ILE A 429 -2.28 -28.54 12.63
CA ILE A 429 -1.39 -27.76 13.49
C ILE A 429 0.04 -27.81 12.92
N CYS A 430 0.62 -26.65 12.62
CA CYS A 430 1.79 -26.56 11.74
C CYS A 430 3.13 -26.75 12.47
N ARG A 431 3.68 -27.97 12.42
CA ARG A 431 4.97 -28.34 13.03
C ARG A 431 6.17 -27.43 12.65
N HIS A 432 6.05 -26.65 11.58
CA HIS A 432 7.09 -25.73 11.09
C HIS A 432 6.93 -24.29 11.60
N TYR A 433 5.70 -23.76 11.59
CA TYR A 433 5.42 -22.32 11.62
C TYR A 433 4.20 -21.91 12.47
N GLU A 434 3.65 -22.81 13.29
CA GLU A 434 2.48 -22.52 14.14
C GLU A 434 2.63 -21.24 14.99
N MET A 435 1.53 -20.49 15.13
CA MET A 435 1.37 -19.41 16.13
C MET A 435 0.18 -19.64 17.07
N GLY A 436 -0.78 -20.47 16.68
CA GLY A 436 -1.99 -20.76 17.44
C GLY A 436 -3.26 -20.73 16.58
N ARG A 437 -4.33 -21.24 17.17
CA ARG A 437 -5.65 -21.38 16.55
C ARG A 437 -6.57 -20.22 16.95
N ILE A 438 -7.39 -19.77 16.01
CA ILE A 438 -8.42 -18.75 16.20
C ILE A 438 -9.78 -19.46 16.19
N GLN A 439 -10.49 -19.42 17.32
CA GLN A 439 -11.85 -19.97 17.40
C GLN A 439 -12.86 -19.01 16.78
N VAL A 440 -13.48 -19.43 15.69
CA VAL A 440 -14.66 -18.83 15.09
C VAL A 440 -15.88 -19.40 15.80
N LYS A 441 -16.79 -18.55 16.28
CA LYS A 441 -18.12 -18.99 16.73
C LYS A 441 -19.02 -19.09 15.50
N GLN A 442 -19.55 -20.28 15.24
CA GLN A 442 -20.64 -20.46 14.26
C GLN A 442 -21.86 -19.64 14.69
N MET A 443 -22.51 -18.99 13.73
CA MET A 443 -23.92 -18.64 13.90
C MET A 443 -24.72 -19.92 13.75
N ARG A 444 -25.20 -20.45 14.88
CA ARG A 444 -26.36 -21.34 14.86
C ARG A 444 -27.61 -20.47 14.69
N ASP A 445 -28.58 -21.00 13.96
CA ASP A 445 -29.98 -20.58 14.03
C ASP A 445 -30.31 -19.13 13.62
N LEU A 446 -29.69 -18.64 12.54
CA LEU A 446 -30.25 -17.53 11.74
C LEU A 446 -30.80 -18.05 10.41
N ILE A 447 -32.05 -18.51 10.46
CA ILE A 447 -32.88 -18.73 9.29
C ILE A 447 -33.17 -17.36 8.66
N LEU A 448 -32.49 -17.01 7.56
CA LEU A 448 -33.05 -16.01 6.65
C LEU A 448 -34.39 -16.54 6.14
N PRO A 449 -35.48 -15.75 6.16
CA PRO A 449 -36.74 -16.16 5.55
C PRO A 449 -36.51 -16.47 4.07
N SER A 450 -36.58 -17.76 3.72
CA SER A 450 -36.51 -18.20 2.33
C SER A 450 -37.70 -17.62 1.58
N THR A 451 -37.48 -16.58 0.77
CA THR A 451 -38.50 -16.04 -0.11
C THR A 451 -38.75 -17.04 -1.22
N SER A 452 -39.71 -17.94 -0.97
CA SER A 452 -40.12 -19.01 -1.87
C SER A 452 -40.55 -18.45 -3.22
N ARG A 453 -39.61 -18.39 -4.18
CA ARG A 453 -39.91 -18.11 -5.58
C ARG A 453 -40.65 -19.31 -6.15
N VAL A 454 -41.98 -19.30 -5.96
CA VAL A 454 -42.89 -20.19 -6.68
C VAL A 454 -42.72 -19.89 -8.16
N ILE A 455 -42.09 -20.82 -8.88
CA ILE A 455 -41.96 -20.73 -10.34
C ILE A 455 -43.31 -21.16 -10.94
N ASN A 456 -44.26 -20.22 -10.99
CA ASN A 456 -45.49 -20.41 -11.75
C ASN A 456 -45.17 -20.36 -13.24
N THR A 457 -45.04 -21.54 -13.86
CA THR A 457 -44.90 -21.70 -15.30
C THR A 457 -46.25 -21.49 -16.00
N SER A 458 -46.49 -20.29 -16.51
CA SER A 458 -47.59 -20.04 -17.46
C SER A 458 -47.12 -19.15 -18.62
N HIS A 459 -46.94 -19.76 -19.78
CA HIS A 459 -46.91 -19.03 -21.05
C HIS A 459 -48.28 -18.41 -21.33
N PRO A 460 -48.30 -17.21 -21.92
CA PRO A 460 -49.25 -16.91 -22.99
C PRO A 460 -48.51 -16.69 -24.31
N SER A 461 -49.02 -17.26 -25.39
CA SER A 461 -48.54 -17.03 -26.74
C SER A 461 -49.17 -15.77 -27.36
N LEU A 462 -48.32 -15.01 -28.06
CA LEU A 462 -48.63 -14.08 -29.17
C LEU A 462 -50.10 -13.87 -29.55
N HIS A 463 -50.53 -12.60 -29.60
CA HIS A 463 -51.33 -12.11 -30.74
C HIS A 463 -51.02 -10.63 -31.05
N SER A 464 -51.07 -10.29 -32.33
CA SER A 464 -50.70 -8.99 -32.88
C SER A 464 -51.92 -8.08 -33.09
N ILE A 465 -51.85 -6.82 -32.66
CA ILE A 465 -52.69 -5.72 -33.16
C ILE A 465 -51.80 -4.49 -33.43
N SER A 466 -52.12 -3.75 -34.48
CA SER A 466 -51.33 -2.62 -34.98
C SER A 466 -51.98 -1.26 -34.75
N SER A 467 -51.14 -0.22 -34.80
CA SER A 467 -51.36 1.07 -35.50
C SER A 467 -51.67 2.35 -34.69
N LYS A 468 -51.25 3.44 -35.35
CA LYS A 468 -51.64 4.85 -35.25
C LYS A 468 -51.04 5.74 -34.15
N CYS A 469 -50.44 6.82 -34.66
CA CYS A 469 -49.95 8.00 -33.99
C CYS A 469 -51.09 8.88 -33.45
N SER A 470 -50.75 9.76 -32.50
CA SER A 470 -51.08 11.19 -32.63
C SER A 470 -50.14 12.05 -31.79
N GLU A 471 -49.89 13.27 -32.24
CA GLU A 471 -49.09 14.29 -31.54
C GLU A 471 -49.96 15.12 -30.58
N ARG A 472 -49.33 15.72 -29.56
CA ARG A 472 -49.55 17.07 -28.96
C ARG A 472 -49.05 17.07 -27.51
N SER A 473 -48.04 17.83 -27.08
CA SER A 473 -47.69 19.26 -27.20
C SER A 473 -47.97 20.01 -25.89
N ALA A 474 -46.89 20.32 -25.17
CA ALA A 474 -46.70 21.40 -24.19
C ALA A 474 -47.89 22.02 -23.44
N SER A 475 -47.80 22.02 -22.11
CA SER A 475 -47.95 23.27 -21.34
C SER A 475 -47.06 23.24 -20.09
N SER A 476 -46.48 24.40 -19.76
CA SER A 476 -45.76 24.66 -18.52
C SER A 476 -46.72 25.10 -17.41
N LEU A 477 -46.44 24.72 -16.16
CA LEU A 477 -46.83 25.50 -14.99
C LEU A 477 -45.77 25.36 -13.90
N ASP A 478 -45.65 26.39 -13.07
CA ASP A 478 -44.56 26.63 -12.12
C ASP A 478 -45.13 26.83 -10.69
N ILE A 479 -44.27 27.11 -9.72
CA ILE A 479 -44.58 27.56 -8.35
C ILE A 479 -45.05 26.45 -7.39
N SER A 480 -44.12 25.91 -6.58
CA SER A 480 -44.00 26.33 -5.16
C SER A 480 -42.96 25.52 -4.37
N ARG A 481 -42.34 26.17 -3.37
CA ARG A 481 -41.62 25.51 -2.27
C ARG A 481 -42.56 25.31 -1.07
N PRO A 482 -42.26 24.36 -0.18
CA PRO A 482 -42.20 24.71 1.24
C PRO A 482 -40.79 24.49 1.83
N ASN A 483 -40.62 24.90 3.09
CA ASN A 483 -39.32 25.08 3.73
C ASN A 483 -38.75 23.83 4.45
N SER A 484 -37.44 23.90 4.66
CA SER A 484 -36.60 23.09 5.55
C SER A 484 -37.23 22.55 6.83
N SER A 485 -36.86 21.32 7.18
CA SER A 485 -36.61 20.90 8.56
C SER A 485 -35.11 20.64 8.75
N ILE A 486 -34.56 21.03 9.91
CA ILE A 486 -33.15 20.86 10.29
C ILE A 486 -33.10 20.04 11.59
N SER A 487 -32.00 19.30 11.77
CA SER A 487 -31.49 18.67 13.02
C SER A 487 -31.60 17.13 13.07
N PRO A 488 -30.73 16.44 13.86
CA PRO A 488 -29.32 16.78 14.12
C PRO A 488 -28.36 15.58 13.90
N THR A 489 -27.11 15.88 13.56
CA THR A 489 -26.01 14.91 13.60
C THR A 489 -25.55 14.61 15.03
N THR A 490 -25.68 13.37 15.49
CA THR A 490 -24.98 12.87 16.69
C THR A 490 -24.52 11.41 16.53
N SER A 491 -23.20 11.21 16.44
CA SER A 491 -22.47 10.12 17.11
C SER A 491 -20.97 10.28 16.87
N ASN A 492 -20.24 10.75 17.88
CA ASN A 492 -18.78 10.83 17.83
C ASN A 492 -18.18 9.47 18.20
N ALA A 493 -17.45 8.85 17.29
CA ALA A 493 -16.59 7.70 17.57
C ALA A 493 -15.12 8.09 17.36
N PRO A 494 -14.24 8.03 18.38
CA PRO A 494 -12.86 8.48 18.24
C PRO A 494 -12.02 7.50 17.42
N THR A 495 -11.68 7.87 16.18
CA THR A 495 -10.78 7.09 15.32
C THR A 495 -9.31 7.33 15.68
N GLU A 496 -8.79 6.55 16.62
CA GLU A 496 -7.34 6.43 16.85
C GLU A 496 -6.71 5.29 16.01
N PRO A 497 -5.99 5.58 14.91
CA PRO A 497 -5.19 4.58 14.22
C PRO A 497 -3.92 4.25 15.03
N ASN A 498 -4.07 3.29 15.95
CA ASN A 498 -3.01 2.72 16.77
C ASN A 498 -2.05 1.82 15.96
N SER A 499 -1.31 2.46 15.04
CA SER A 499 -0.03 1.95 14.55
C SER A 499 1.05 2.23 15.59
N PRO A 500 1.74 1.22 16.15
CA PRO A 500 2.86 1.44 17.06
C PRO A 500 3.99 2.17 16.32
N GLY A 501 4.33 3.37 16.80
CA GLY A 501 5.45 4.14 16.29
C GLY A 501 6.79 3.49 16.67
N PHE A 502 7.81 3.69 15.84
CA PHE A 502 9.16 3.22 16.15
C PHE A 502 9.85 4.27 17.05
N SER A 503 9.75 4.08 18.37
CA SER A 503 10.34 4.97 19.38
C SER A 503 11.82 4.62 19.64
N ASP A 504 12.73 5.46 19.15
CA ASP A 504 14.13 5.47 19.61
C ASP A 504 14.17 5.98 21.07
N ILE A 505 14.39 5.09 22.05
CA ILE A 505 14.54 5.47 23.48
C ILE A 505 15.87 6.21 23.76
N PHE A 506 16.80 6.24 22.80
CA PHE A 506 18.14 6.81 22.98
C PHE A 506 18.44 7.99 22.03
N THR A 507 17.98 9.18 22.43
CA THR A 507 18.52 10.48 21.98
C THR A 507 18.44 11.49 23.12
N PRO A 508 19.56 12.07 23.61
CA PRO A 508 19.51 13.11 24.64
C PRO A 508 18.97 14.44 24.10
N ASP A 509 18.08 15.10 24.84
CA ASP A 509 17.53 16.42 24.48
C ASP A 509 18.54 17.56 24.75
N ASN A 510 19.36 17.89 23.75
CA ASN A 510 20.24 19.06 23.76
C ASN A 510 19.44 20.37 23.58
N SER A 511 18.75 20.80 24.65
CA SER A 511 18.01 22.06 24.72
C SER A 511 18.94 23.28 24.70
N THR A 512 19.21 23.81 23.50
CA THR A 512 20.04 25.01 23.33
C THR A 512 19.27 26.27 23.73
N LYS A 513 19.57 26.84 24.91
CA LYS A 513 19.00 28.10 25.37
C LYS A 513 19.46 29.28 24.48
N ILE A 514 18.56 29.80 23.65
CA ILE A 514 18.78 31.05 22.90
C ILE A 514 18.30 32.24 23.72
N PHE A 515 19.23 33.13 24.09
CA PHE A 515 18.90 34.43 24.69
C PHE A 515 18.11 35.30 23.69
N LYS A 516 16.94 35.80 24.10
CA LYS A 516 16.23 36.86 23.38
C LYS A 516 16.67 38.23 23.92
N GLN A 517 17.45 38.97 23.14
CA GLN A 517 17.63 40.41 23.38
C GLN A 517 16.36 41.18 22.97
N ASN A 518 16.05 42.24 23.70
CA ASN A 518 14.84 43.05 23.48
C ASN A 518 15.07 44.12 22.40
N VAL A 519 14.17 44.18 21.41
CA VAL A 519 14.02 45.34 20.53
C VAL A 519 12.55 45.78 20.53
N ARG A 520 12.29 47.04 20.91
CA ARG A 520 10.95 47.64 20.99
C ARG A 520 10.58 48.35 19.69
N PRO A 521 9.32 48.30 19.23
CA PRO A 521 8.70 49.38 18.47
C PRO A 521 8.08 50.42 19.42
N ARG A 522 8.19 51.71 19.09
CA ARG A 522 7.51 52.82 19.79
C ARG A 522 6.12 53.09 19.20
N LYS A 523 5.12 53.37 20.04
CA LYS A 523 4.03 54.33 19.74
C LYS A 523 3.72 55.18 20.99
N LYS A 524 3.31 56.44 20.79
CA LYS A 524 2.82 57.38 21.82
C LYS A 524 1.33 57.03 22.10
N ARG A 525 0.80 56.97 23.34
CA ARG A 525 0.76 57.91 24.49
C ARG A 525 -0.26 59.05 24.32
N LEU A 526 -1.43 58.91 24.96
CA LEU A 526 -2.24 60.01 25.53
C LEU A 526 -3.17 59.47 26.66
N PHE A 527 -2.98 59.99 27.88
CA PHE A 527 -3.92 60.31 29.00
C PHE A 527 -5.13 59.41 29.40
N SER A 528 -5.59 59.35 30.67
CA SER A 528 -4.98 59.63 32.01
C SER A 528 -5.93 59.24 33.18
N ASN A 529 -5.42 59.31 34.43
CA ASN A 529 -6.08 59.24 35.76
C ASN A 529 -6.36 57.79 36.28
N GLU A 530 -5.90 57.36 37.48
CA GLU A 530 -6.12 57.82 38.89
C GLU A 530 -7.55 57.50 39.39
N SER A 531 -7.80 56.89 40.56
CA SER A 531 -6.95 56.29 41.62
C SER A 531 -7.57 54.91 42.07
N GLU A 532 -7.34 54.22 43.20
CA GLU A 532 -6.60 54.42 44.47
C GLU A 532 -6.23 53.03 45.10
N ALA A 533 -6.05 52.91 46.44
CA ALA A 533 -5.74 51.63 47.11
C ALA A 533 -6.27 51.50 48.56
N SER A 534 -6.65 50.28 48.97
CA SER A 534 -6.68 49.84 50.38
C SER A 534 -6.52 48.31 50.51
N TYR A 535 -6.12 47.85 51.71
CA TYR A 535 -5.92 46.44 52.07
C TYR A 535 -7.09 45.94 52.93
N ASP A 536 -7.54 44.70 52.73
CA ASP A 536 -7.63 43.72 53.84
C ASP A 536 -7.67 42.26 53.32
N SER A 537 -7.50 41.25 54.19
CA SER A 537 -7.46 39.82 53.79
C SER A 537 -7.70 38.81 54.93
N PRO A 538 -8.64 37.86 54.75
CA PRO A 538 -8.67 36.59 55.49
C PRO A 538 -8.11 35.39 54.67
N LYS A 539 -7.62 34.36 55.37
CA LYS A 539 -6.84 33.23 54.84
C LYS A 539 -7.69 31.94 54.62
N LYS A 540 -7.07 30.93 53.95
CA LYS A 540 -7.43 29.48 53.78
C LYS A 540 -8.00 29.14 52.39
N LYS A 541 -7.61 28.07 51.67
CA LYS A 541 -6.69 26.91 51.86
C LYS A 541 -6.02 26.55 50.51
N PRO A 542 -4.82 25.92 50.46
CA PRO A 542 -4.26 25.34 49.23
C PRO A 542 -4.83 23.93 48.93
N PRO A 543 -4.85 23.48 47.65
CA PRO A 543 -5.12 22.08 47.30
C PRO A 543 -3.89 21.18 47.57
N LYS A 544 -4.12 19.87 47.70
CA LYS A 544 -3.06 18.87 47.94
C LYS A 544 -2.37 18.47 46.64
N ASN A 545 -1.05 18.44 46.63
CA ASN A 545 -0.30 17.55 45.75
C ASN A 545 -0.45 16.10 46.24
N PHE A 546 -0.40 15.14 45.32
CA PHE A 546 -0.01 13.77 45.63
C PHE A 546 1.10 13.34 44.67
N ILE A 547 2.08 12.65 45.22
CA ILE A 547 3.31 12.22 44.54
C ILE A 547 3.13 10.75 44.14
N TRP A 548 3.67 10.37 42.99
CA TRP A 548 3.92 8.98 42.64
C TRP A 548 5.35 8.63 43.04
N ASP A 549 5.55 7.46 43.64
CA ASP A 549 6.85 6.96 44.09
C ASP A 549 7.02 5.50 43.63
N ASP A 550 8.24 5.12 43.27
CA ASP A 550 8.57 3.85 42.58
C ASP A 550 9.34 2.89 43.52
N SER A 551 8.64 1.91 44.09
CA SER A 551 9.16 0.61 44.62
C SER A 551 7.94 -0.18 45.15
N ASP A 552 7.91 -1.51 45.16
CA ASP A 552 9.01 -2.45 45.44
C ASP A 552 8.81 -3.81 44.72
N SER A 553 9.72 -4.76 44.96
CA SER A 553 9.80 -6.07 44.27
C SER A 553 9.49 -7.29 45.17
N ASP A 554 9.32 -8.46 44.54
CA ASP A 554 9.54 -9.81 45.11
C ASP A 554 8.56 -10.38 46.18
N LYS A 555 7.63 -11.28 45.77
CA LYS A 555 7.71 -12.77 45.98
C LYS A 555 6.36 -13.53 45.96
N LYS A 556 6.36 -14.66 45.22
CA LYS A 556 5.45 -15.84 45.30
C LYS A 556 3.95 -15.57 45.04
N PHE A 557 3.19 -16.47 44.42
CA PHE A 557 3.45 -17.84 43.94
C PHE A 557 3.41 -17.92 42.41
#